data_AF-A0A1G6L029-F1
#
_entry.id   AF-A0A1G6L029-F1
#
_cell.length_a   1.000
_cell.length_b   1.000
_cell.length_c   1.000
_cell.angle_alpha   90.00
_cell.angle_beta   90.00
_cell.angle_gamma   90.00
#
_symmetry.space_group_name_H-M   'P 1'
#
loop_
_entity.id
_entity.type
_entity.pdbx_description
1 polymer ?
#
loop_
_entity_poly.entity_id
_entity_poly.type
_entity_poly.pdbx_seq_one_letter_code
_entity_poly.pdbx_strand_id
1 'polypeptide(L)'
;MVSVILDRFEEIKSLTESSFEGVEVTQNDNFIYINDYKFDYCLKIYLLRSQVRIEIIASSRLVADNFSFLYSAFASADNVLIVSVDNILGNHDLFALIKREVFRLRRITHNKKNCFYEHHQILTVDDMNKPVVEKPIVAYWWSLHANFGDVIGPWLISMITERPVINSFGYKTQNSVLGVGSVLESIFKPNHLNMKIWGSGFMTDRIENLDTKTIYTNEDNILSLRGLNSLELLRKIGITKKIPLGDPAFILNDFYTPVKNYSEKGCIVPHWTQYNMFKSKKLENLDIIDVGMPPSDVIDKISNSKYCITTSLHGAIIAQTYGIPWLWVKIRGHQLHKDDNFKFHDCFSILKGGEDIEPFILEEKNLSSYNIERISNFCKLYEYNSLFSPNVLKDVVFEALSNTDE
;
A
#
# COMPACT_ATOMS: atom_id res chain seq x y z
N MET A 1 7.98 9.27 36.98
CA MET A 1 7.55 8.90 35.61
C MET A 1 8.78 8.58 34.76
N VAL A 2 9.72 9.52 34.60
CA VAL A 2 11.00 9.32 33.90
C VAL A 2 11.80 8.11 34.42
N SER A 3 12.02 7.98 35.74
CA SER A 3 12.76 6.85 36.34
C SER A 3 12.12 5.47 36.09
N VAL A 4 10.79 5.39 36.13
CA VAL A 4 10.03 4.14 35.90
C VAL A 4 10.08 3.71 34.43
N ILE A 5 10.17 4.66 33.50
CA ILE A 5 10.33 4.39 32.08
C ILE A 5 11.73 3.83 31.81
N LEU A 6 12.75 4.35 32.49
CA LEU A 6 14.11 3.82 32.40
C LEU A 6 14.22 2.39 32.94
N ASP A 7 13.67 2.14 34.14
CA ASP A 7 13.75 0.82 34.74
C ASP A 7 13.15 -0.25 33.81
N ARG A 8 12.02 0.06 33.15
CA ARG A 8 11.39 -0.82 32.16
C ARG A 8 12.11 -0.87 30.81
N PHE A 9 12.78 0.19 30.40
CA PHE A 9 13.56 0.21 29.16
C PHE A 9 14.84 -0.63 29.31
N GLU A 10 15.54 -0.53 30.44
CA GLU A 10 16.68 -1.38 30.77
C GLU A 10 16.25 -2.85 30.96
N GLU A 11 15.06 -3.10 31.54
CA GLU A 11 14.47 -4.45 31.62
C GLU A 11 14.25 -5.04 30.21
N ILE A 12 13.75 -4.27 29.24
CA ILE A 12 13.56 -4.75 27.86
C ILE A 12 14.86 -4.84 27.06
N LYS A 13 15.79 -3.90 27.27
CA LYS A 13 17.14 -3.99 26.69
C LYS A 13 17.82 -5.29 27.13
N SER A 14 17.66 -5.67 28.40
CA SER A 14 18.17 -6.94 28.95
C SER A 14 17.43 -8.18 28.41
N LEU A 15 16.15 -8.07 28.05
CA LEU A 15 15.35 -9.16 27.47
C LEU A 15 15.57 -9.35 25.97
N THR A 16 16.11 -8.34 25.27
CA THR A 16 16.16 -8.30 23.80
C THR A 16 17.48 -7.74 23.27
N GLU A 17 18.58 -8.02 23.98
CA GLU A 17 19.92 -7.41 23.77
C GLU A 17 20.38 -7.38 22.31
N SER A 18 20.08 -8.41 21.51
CA SER A 18 20.44 -8.45 20.08
C SER A 18 19.70 -7.43 19.21
N SER A 19 18.51 -7.00 19.62
CA SER A 19 17.68 -6.07 18.85
C SER A 19 17.96 -4.60 19.16
N PHE A 20 18.56 -4.26 20.32
CA PHE A 20 18.86 -2.88 20.75
C PHE A 20 20.35 -2.53 20.72
N GLU A 21 21.17 -3.36 20.08
CA GLU A 21 22.58 -3.07 19.83
C GLU A 21 22.75 -1.73 19.09
N GLY A 22 23.54 -0.82 19.67
CA GLY A 22 23.75 0.53 19.14
C GLY A 22 22.71 1.58 19.57
N VAL A 23 21.79 1.25 20.49
CA VAL A 23 20.89 2.24 21.10
C VAL A 23 21.44 2.73 22.43
N GLU A 24 21.60 4.04 22.54
CA GLU A 24 21.92 4.72 23.78
C GLU A 24 20.71 5.51 24.27
N VAL A 25 20.33 5.28 25.52
CA VAL A 25 19.31 6.09 26.19
C VAL A 25 19.99 7.01 27.18
N THR A 26 19.79 8.31 27.02
CA THR A 26 20.23 9.33 27.98
C THR A 26 19.04 10.13 28.46
N GLN A 27 19.14 10.77 29.62
CA GLN A 27 18.02 11.51 30.19
C GLN A 27 18.47 12.80 30.89
N ASN A 28 17.53 13.72 31.04
CA ASN A 28 17.58 14.75 32.09
C ASN A 28 16.21 14.87 32.79
N ASP A 29 16.06 15.86 33.66
CA ASP A 29 14.84 16.08 34.45
C ASP A 29 13.57 16.35 33.61
N ASN A 30 13.71 16.71 32.33
CA ASN A 30 12.64 17.21 31.47
C ASN A 30 12.40 16.38 30.19
N PHE A 31 13.35 15.55 29.76
CA PHE A 31 13.21 14.73 28.55
C PHE A 31 14.06 13.46 28.59
N ILE A 32 13.64 12.48 27.78
CA ILE A 32 14.37 11.24 27.50
C ILE A 32 14.90 11.32 26.07
N TYR A 33 16.18 11.01 25.89
CA TYR A 33 16.80 10.81 24.59
C TYR A 33 16.99 9.33 24.34
N ILE A 34 16.54 8.86 23.18
CA ILE A 34 16.84 7.53 22.65
C ILE A 34 17.60 7.76 21.36
N ASN A 35 18.90 7.53 21.36
CA ASN A 35 19.73 7.64 20.19
C ASN A 35 19.98 6.26 19.60
N ASP A 36 19.64 6.07 18.34
CA ASP A 36 19.89 4.82 17.64
C ASP A 36 21.02 5.02 16.63
N TYR A 37 22.26 4.76 17.07
CA TYR A 37 23.46 4.94 16.26
C TYR A 37 23.54 3.98 15.07
N LYS A 38 22.81 2.86 15.14
CA LYS A 38 22.74 1.89 14.04
C LYS A 38 21.89 2.42 12.90
N PHE A 39 20.93 3.28 13.21
CA PHE A 39 19.90 3.74 12.28
C PHE A 39 19.89 5.26 12.04
N ASP A 40 20.86 5.98 12.58
CA ASP A 40 21.08 7.41 12.39
C ASP A 40 19.83 8.26 12.66
N TYR A 41 19.11 7.97 13.75
CA TYR A 41 18.03 8.83 14.25
C TYR A 41 18.00 8.88 15.77
N CYS A 42 17.40 9.94 16.29
CA CYS A 42 17.21 10.17 17.72
C CYS A 42 15.73 10.45 18.01
N LEU A 43 15.24 9.92 19.13
CA LEU A 43 13.97 10.33 19.73
C LEU A 43 14.25 11.20 20.94
N LYS A 44 13.61 12.36 20.99
CA LYS A 44 13.57 13.20 22.17
C LYS A 44 12.15 13.28 22.69
N ILE A 45 11.92 12.71 23.86
CA ILE A 45 10.60 12.53 24.43
C ILE A 45 10.45 13.48 25.61
N TYR A 46 9.51 14.41 25.51
CA TYR A 46 9.13 15.32 26.58
C TYR A 46 7.89 14.77 27.30
N LEU A 47 7.98 14.71 28.62
CA LEU A 47 6.87 14.29 29.47
C LEU A 47 6.23 15.54 30.07
N LEU A 48 5.08 15.94 29.51
CA LEU A 48 4.36 17.15 29.87
C LEU A 48 3.09 16.81 30.64
N ARG A 49 3.22 16.42 31.92
CA ARG A 49 2.11 16.00 32.79
C ARG A 49 1.23 14.90 32.16
N SER A 50 0.11 15.26 31.51
CA SER A 50 -0.84 14.36 30.83
C SER A 50 -0.62 14.27 29.32
N GLN A 51 0.39 14.97 28.80
CA GLN A 51 0.75 15.00 27.40
C GLN A 51 2.16 14.46 27.22
N VAL A 52 2.40 13.82 26.08
CA VAL A 52 3.75 13.46 25.67
C VAL A 52 4.01 13.98 24.28
N ARG A 53 5.19 14.59 24.14
CA ARG A 53 5.70 15.07 22.88
C ARG A 53 6.93 14.25 22.52
N ILE A 54 6.90 13.62 21.36
CA ILE A 54 8.02 12.89 20.79
C ILE A 54 8.55 13.70 19.61
N GLU A 55 9.78 14.16 19.73
CA GLU A 55 10.55 14.72 18.63
C GLU A 55 11.39 13.60 18.01
N ILE A 56 11.07 13.24 16.78
CA ILE A 56 11.87 12.30 16.00
C ILE A 56 12.83 13.14 15.17
N ILE A 57 14.13 12.97 15.40
CA ILE A 57 15.20 13.76 14.79
C ILE A 57 16.01 12.82 13.92
N ALA A 58 16.08 13.09 12.62
CA ALA A 58 16.98 12.33 11.75
C ALA A 58 18.41 12.87 11.90
N SER A 59 19.36 11.99 12.23
CA SER A 59 20.77 12.35 12.45
C SER A 59 21.53 12.51 11.13
N SER A 60 20.93 12.13 10.00
CA SER A 60 21.46 12.33 8.66
C SER A 60 20.39 12.76 7.67
N ARG A 61 20.80 13.44 6.59
CA ARG A 61 19.89 13.87 5.52
C ARG A 61 19.19 12.69 4.84
N LEU A 62 19.91 11.59 4.65
CA LEU A 62 19.37 10.36 4.07
C LEU A 62 18.20 9.79 4.88
N VAL A 63 18.34 9.76 6.21
CA VAL A 63 17.27 9.28 7.11
C VAL A 63 16.10 10.26 7.13
N ALA A 64 16.37 11.57 7.07
CA ALA A 64 15.33 12.57 6.97
C ALA A 64 14.50 12.43 5.69
N ASP A 65 15.14 12.19 4.56
CA ASP A 65 14.46 11.98 3.27
C ASP A 65 13.61 10.69 3.33
N ASN A 66 14.12 9.60 3.93
CA ASN A 66 13.33 8.38 4.14
C ASN A 66 12.11 8.58 5.04
N PHE A 67 12.23 9.38 6.10
CA PHE A 67 11.10 9.72 6.96
C PHE A 67 10.10 10.65 6.27
N SER A 68 10.58 11.56 5.41
CA SER A 68 9.72 12.48 4.67
C SER A 68 8.76 11.78 3.69
N PHE A 69 9.11 10.57 3.23
CA PHE A 69 8.23 9.73 2.40
C PHE A 69 6.99 9.25 3.15
N LEU A 70 7.09 9.09 4.48
CA LEU A 70 6.03 8.54 5.32
C LEU A 70 5.31 9.60 6.14
N TYR A 71 6.00 10.70 6.40
CA TYR A 71 5.52 11.81 7.20
C TYR A 71 5.85 13.11 6.47
N SER A 72 4.86 13.66 5.77
CA SER A 72 5.00 14.92 5.05
C SER A 72 5.49 16.07 5.94
N ALA A 73 5.20 16.00 7.25
CA ALA A 73 5.67 16.95 8.26
C ALA A 73 7.20 16.97 8.46
N PHE A 74 7.96 15.92 8.10
CA PHE A 74 9.43 15.96 8.12
C PHE A 74 9.99 16.86 7.01
N ALA A 75 9.32 16.94 5.86
CA ALA A 75 9.75 17.76 4.73
C ALA A 75 9.65 19.27 5.04
N SER A 76 8.79 19.64 5.99
CA SER A 76 8.51 21.03 6.36
C SER A 76 9.24 21.51 7.63
N ALA A 77 9.88 20.62 8.41
CA ALA A 77 10.33 20.92 9.77
C ALA A 77 11.80 20.53 10.07
N ASP A 78 12.74 20.87 9.17
CA ASP A 78 14.20 20.76 9.40
C ASP A 78 14.67 19.40 9.96
N ASN A 79 14.16 18.29 9.40
CA ASN A 79 14.48 16.92 9.81
C ASN A 79 13.95 16.52 11.21
N VAL A 80 12.90 17.18 11.68
CA VAL A 80 12.24 16.87 12.96
C VAL A 80 10.74 16.61 12.76
N LEU A 81 10.21 15.54 13.32
CA LEU A 81 8.77 15.31 13.45
C LEU A 81 8.34 15.39 14.89
N ILE A 82 7.31 16.18 15.15
CA ILE A 82 6.71 16.33 16.47
C ILE A 82 5.42 15.53 16.51
N VAL A 83 5.40 14.48 17.33
CA VAL A 83 4.20 13.71 17.65
C VAL A 83 3.75 14.13 19.05
N SER A 84 2.59 14.78 19.13
CA SER A 84 1.98 15.14 20.43
C SER A 84 0.80 14.23 20.69
N VAL A 85 0.76 13.64 21.88
CA VAL A 85 -0.35 12.79 22.33
C VAL A 85 -0.91 13.35 23.62
N ASP A 86 -2.20 13.64 23.58
CA ASP A 86 -2.97 14.15 24.71
C ASP A 86 -3.62 13.01 25.49
N ASN A 87 -3.87 13.24 26.79
CA ASN A 87 -4.62 12.36 27.68
C ASN A 87 -3.99 10.96 27.88
N ILE A 88 -2.69 10.91 28.12
CA ILE A 88 -2.02 9.68 28.53
C ILE A 88 -2.45 9.34 29.97
N LEU A 89 -3.23 8.28 30.13
CA LEU A 89 -3.87 7.88 31.39
C LEU A 89 -2.94 7.09 32.32
N GLY A 90 -1.74 6.73 31.86
CA GLY A 90 -0.74 6.09 32.70
C GLY A 90 0.59 5.79 32.01
N ASN A 91 1.54 5.27 32.79
CA ASN A 91 2.89 4.96 32.32
C ASN A 91 2.92 3.84 31.25
N HIS A 92 1.91 2.98 31.22
CA HIS A 92 1.82 1.87 30.26
C HIS A 92 1.48 2.38 28.84
N ASP A 93 0.48 3.25 28.70
CA ASP A 93 0.07 3.83 27.41
C ASP A 93 1.21 4.61 26.74
N LEU A 94 1.95 5.37 27.56
CA LEU A 94 3.15 6.09 27.13
C LEU A 94 4.25 5.13 26.63
N PHE A 95 4.48 4.06 27.38
CA PHE A 95 5.50 3.09 27.03
C PHE A 95 5.17 2.35 25.73
N ALA A 96 3.92 1.93 25.56
CA ALA A 96 3.43 1.31 24.31
C ALA A 96 3.61 2.25 23.11
N LEU A 97 3.30 3.55 23.29
CA LEU A 97 3.49 4.57 22.27
C LEU A 97 4.97 4.71 21.84
N ILE A 98 5.89 4.87 22.80
CA ILE A 98 7.32 5.03 22.50
C ILE A 98 7.85 3.80 21.78
N LYS A 99 7.50 2.61 22.27
CA LYS A 99 7.89 1.34 21.67
C LYS A 99 7.40 1.23 20.22
N ARG A 100 6.12 1.54 19.98
CA ARG A 100 5.53 1.54 18.64
C ARG A 100 6.29 2.45 17.67
N GLU A 101 6.61 3.67 18.08
CA GLU A 101 7.33 4.60 17.22
C GLU A 101 8.79 4.18 16.97
N VAL A 102 9.51 3.68 17.98
CA VAL A 102 10.88 3.15 17.81
C VAL A 102 10.89 2.01 16.78
N PHE A 103 10.02 1.01 16.93
CA PHE A 103 9.96 -0.12 15.99
C PHE A 103 9.55 0.32 14.58
N ARG A 104 8.58 1.24 14.47
CA ARG A 104 8.16 1.81 13.20
C ARG A 104 9.33 2.50 12.48
N LEU A 105 10.14 3.28 13.20
CA LEU A 105 11.26 4.03 12.65
C LEU A 105 12.45 3.15 12.26
N ARG A 106 12.84 2.18 13.09
CA ARG A 106 13.90 1.21 12.77
C ARG A 106 13.63 0.46 11.49
N ARG A 107 12.37 0.10 11.27
CA ARG A 107 11.94 -0.63 10.07
C ARG A 107 12.13 0.21 8.80
N ILE A 108 12.01 1.53 8.89
CA ILE A 108 12.17 2.45 7.77
C ILE A 108 13.65 2.70 7.47
N THR A 109 14.46 2.82 8.51
CA THR A 109 15.90 3.11 8.42
C THR A 109 16.76 1.88 8.12
N HIS A 110 16.28 0.67 8.40
CA HIS A 110 17.00 -0.58 8.11
C HIS A 110 17.04 -0.98 6.62
N ASN A 111 16.46 -0.19 5.71
CA ASN A 111 16.60 -0.40 4.28
C ASN A 111 17.98 0.04 3.74
N LYS A 112 19.02 -0.68 4.18
CA LYS A 112 20.25 -0.90 3.42
C LYS A 112 20.47 -2.40 3.37
N LYS A 113 19.90 -3.06 2.34
CA LYS A 113 20.22 -4.44 1.92
C LYS A 113 20.34 -5.46 3.08
N ASN A 114 19.27 -6.23 3.34
CA ASN A 114 19.25 -7.57 3.97
C ASN A 114 18.10 -7.66 4.97
N CYS A 115 16.93 -8.16 4.56
CA CYS A 115 15.94 -8.67 5.52
C CYS A 115 15.25 -9.91 4.93
N PHE A 116 15.97 -11.05 4.97
CA PHE A 116 15.36 -12.38 4.99
C PHE A 116 15.77 -13.09 6.29
N TYR A 117 14.99 -13.94 6.96
CA TYR A 117 13.54 -14.20 7.00
C TYR A 117 13.15 -14.89 8.33
N GLU A 118 14.03 -14.97 9.33
CA GLU A 118 13.82 -15.91 10.44
C GLU A 118 13.66 -15.25 11.82
N HIS A 119 14.02 -13.97 12.02
CA HIS A 119 14.13 -13.39 13.36
C HIS A 119 13.40 -12.05 13.57
N HIS A 120 12.51 -11.65 12.64
CA HIS A 120 11.70 -10.44 12.81
C HIS A 120 10.48 -10.75 13.67
N GLN A 121 10.69 -10.81 14.98
CA GLN A 121 9.63 -10.87 15.98
C GLN A 121 9.20 -9.43 16.31
N ILE A 122 7.92 -9.11 16.10
CA ILE A 122 7.33 -7.81 16.46
C ILE A 122 6.64 -7.97 17.80
N LEU A 123 6.86 -7.02 18.70
CA LEU A 123 6.16 -7.01 19.98
C LEU A 123 4.89 -6.14 19.87
N THR A 124 3.73 -6.77 19.75
CA THR A 124 2.40 -6.15 19.90
C THR A 124 1.94 -6.24 21.36
N VAL A 125 0.74 -5.73 21.66
CA VAL A 125 0.08 -5.93 22.96
C VAL A 125 -1.30 -6.53 22.73
N ASP A 126 -1.68 -7.54 23.52
CA ASP A 126 -3.02 -8.13 23.48
C ASP A 126 -4.09 -7.22 24.15
N ASP A 127 -5.35 -7.64 24.11
CA ASP A 127 -6.48 -6.93 24.75
C ASP A 127 -6.31 -6.77 26.28
N MET A 128 -5.38 -7.51 26.89
CA MET A 128 -4.99 -7.41 28.30
C MET A 128 -3.69 -6.63 28.52
N ASN A 129 -3.21 -5.92 27.50
CA ASN A 129 -2.01 -5.08 27.54
C ASN A 129 -0.71 -5.86 27.79
N LYS A 130 -0.68 -7.16 27.46
CA LYS A 130 0.51 -8.03 27.58
C LYS A 130 1.29 -8.06 26.27
N PRO A 131 2.64 -7.99 26.31
CA PRO A 131 3.45 -8.11 25.12
C PRO A 131 3.24 -9.46 24.42
N VAL A 132 2.86 -9.45 23.15
CA VAL A 132 2.78 -10.63 22.30
C VAL A 132 3.80 -10.50 21.19
N VAL A 133 4.45 -11.61 20.85
CA VAL A 133 5.37 -11.67 19.71
C VAL A 133 4.59 -12.11 18.48
N GLU A 134 4.51 -11.25 17.47
CA GLU A 134 3.87 -11.52 16.19
C GLU A 134 4.88 -11.44 15.05
N LYS A 135 4.69 -12.27 14.02
CA LYS A 135 5.49 -12.20 12.79
C LYS A 135 4.96 -11.07 11.88
N PRO A 136 5.77 -10.48 11.00
CA PRO A 136 5.25 -9.61 9.95
C PRO A 136 4.45 -10.42 8.93
N ILE A 137 3.47 -9.78 8.27
CA ILE A 137 2.84 -10.37 7.10
C ILE A 137 3.78 -10.23 5.91
N VAL A 138 4.05 -11.33 5.21
CA VAL A 138 4.82 -11.30 3.97
C VAL A 138 3.86 -11.15 2.80
N ALA A 139 4.04 -10.11 1.99
CA ALA A 139 3.28 -9.91 0.77
C ALA A 139 4.21 -9.63 -0.42
N TYR A 140 3.73 -9.92 -1.63
CA TYR A 140 4.44 -9.61 -2.86
C TYR A 140 3.78 -8.40 -3.53
N TRP A 141 4.57 -7.37 -3.81
CA TRP A 141 4.16 -6.30 -4.71
C TRP A 141 5.36 -5.78 -5.49
N TRP A 142 5.09 -5.27 -6.69
CA TRP A 142 6.14 -4.68 -7.51
C TRP A 142 6.64 -3.36 -6.89
N SER A 143 7.95 -3.12 -6.83
CA SER A 143 8.51 -1.97 -6.09
C SER A 143 9.73 -1.29 -6.71
N LEU A 144 9.99 -1.41 -8.02
CA LEU A 144 11.15 -0.71 -8.63
C LEU A 144 10.92 0.80 -8.84
N HIS A 145 9.66 1.24 -8.85
CA HIS A 145 9.21 2.63 -8.99
C HIS A 145 8.10 2.89 -8.00
N ALA A 146 8.02 4.12 -7.49
CA ALA A 146 6.93 4.52 -6.61
C ALA A 146 5.62 4.54 -7.40
N ASN A 147 4.62 3.81 -6.90
CA ASN A 147 3.28 3.75 -7.46
C ASN A 147 2.30 3.31 -6.36
N PHE A 148 1.35 4.17 -6.01
CA PHE A 148 0.35 3.90 -4.98
C PHE A 148 -0.45 2.63 -5.28
N GLY A 149 -0.69 2.32 -6.57
CA GLY A 149 -1.40 1.14 -7.01
C GLY A 149 -0.76 -0.17 -6.56
N ASP A 150 0.58 -0.23 -6.59
CA ASP A 150 1.33 -1.39 -6.11
C ASP A 150 1.38 -1.44 -4.57
N VAL A 151 1.19 -0.30 -3.90
CA VAL A 151 1.25 -0.17 -2.43
C VAL A 151 -0.12 -0.35 -1.76
N ILE A 152 -1.24 -0.22 -2.48
CA ILE A 152 -2.58 -0.40 -1.88
C ILE A 152 -2.75 -1.79 -1.26
N GLY A 153 -2.27 -2.84 -1.92
CA GLY A 153 -2.32 -4.21 -1.39
C GLY A 153 -1.68 -4.34 0.00
N PRO A 154 -0.37 -4.10 0.15
CA PRO A 154 0.29 -4.17 1.45
C PRO A 154 -0.25 -3.13 2.45
N TRP A 155 -0.71 -1.96 2.00
CA TRP A 155 -1.31 -0.96 2.88
C TRP A 155 -2.64 -1.44 3.47
N LEU A 156 -3.51 -2.02 2.65
CA LEU A 156 -4.79 -2.60 3.07
C LEU A 156 -4.59 -3.79 4.01
N ILE A 157 -3.66 -4.69 3.70
CA ILE A 157 -3.29 -5.79 4.62
C ILE A 157 -2.86 -5.24 5.98
N SER A 158 -2.05 -4.17 5.99
CA SER A 158 -1.59 -3.54 7.23
C SER A 158 -2.74 -2.92 8.03
N MET A 159 -3.73 -2.32 7.37
CA MET A 159 -4.93 -1.80 8.04
C MET A 159 -5.82 -2.92 8.61
N ILE A 160 -5.96 -4.04 7.90
CA ILE A 160 -6.80 -5.18 8.33
C ILE A 160 -6.18 -5.92 9.52
N THR A 161 -4.87 -6.12 9.47
CA THR A 161 -4.16 -6.95 10.45
C THR A 161 -3.56 -6.14 11.60
N GLU A 162 -3.48 -4.82 11.45
CA GLU A 162 -2.67 -3.94 12.29
C GLU A 162 -1.18 -4.37 12.37
N ARG A 163 -0.75 -5.25 11.45
CA ARG A 163 0.60 -5.80 11.39
C ARG A 163 1.43 -5.13 10.29
N PRO A 164 2.75 -5.08 10.47
CA PRO A 164 3.67 -4.67 9.42
C PRO A 164 3.66 -5.66 8.23
N VAL A 165 3.64 -5.12 7.00
CA VAL A 165 3.70 -5.93 5.77
C VAL A 165 5.05 -5.78 5.06
N ILE A 166 5.74 -6.89 4.79
CA ILE A 166 7.08 -6.93 4.18
C ILE A 166 6.99 -7.37 2.72
N ASN A 167 7.76 -6.73 1.85
CA ASN A 167 7.82 -7.09 0.43
C ASN A 167 8.69 -8.33 0.19
N SER A 168 8.19 -9.28 -0.58
CA SER A 168 8.95 -10.43 -1.08
C SER A 168 9.49 -10.26 -2.51
N PHE A 169 9.27 -9.11 -3.15
CA PHE A 169 9.77 -8.82 -4.51
C PHE A 169 11.29 -8.94 -4.63
N GLY A 170 11.75 -9.74 -5.60
CA GLY A 170 13.17 -9.95 -5.87
C GLY A 170 13.82 -11.06 -5.04
N TYR A 171 13.05 -11.77 -4.22
CA TYR A 171 13.58 -12.77 -3.29
C TYR A 171 12.78 -14.06 -3.29
N LYS A 172 13.39 -15.13 -2.75
CA LYS A 172 12.73 -16.42 -2.58
C LYS A 172 11.82 -16.38 -1.36
N THR A 173 10.53 -16.63 -1.53
CA THR A 173 9.54 -16.59 -0.46
C THR A 173 8.62 -17.80 -0.51
N GLN A 174 8.05 -18.12 0.65
CA GLN A 174 6.98 -19.09 0.81
C GLN A 174 5.79 -18.43 1.52
N ASN A 175 4.56 -18.86 1.24
CA ASN A 175 3.33 -18.42 1.94
C ASN A 175 3.05 -16.90 1.85
N SER A 176 3.66 -16.17 0.91
CA SER A 176 3.44 -14.73 0.77
C SER A 176 2.07 -14.43 0.15
N VAL A 177 1.42 -13.39 0.66
CA VAL A 177 0.18 -12.88 0.06
C VAL A 177 0.49 -12.12 -1.23
N LEU A 178 -0.07 -12.58 -2.34
CA LEU A 178 -0.06 -11.88 -3.62
C LEU A 178 -1.40 -11.15 -3.74
N GLY A 179 -1.43 -9.87 -3.38
CA GLY A 179 -2.65 -9.07 -3.35
C GLY A 179 -2.55 -7.80 -4.17
N VAL A 180 -3.66 -7.41 -4.82
CA VAL A 180 -3.78 -6.22 -5.70
C VAL A 180 -2.82 -6.28 -6.92
N GLY A 181 -3.21 -5.69 -8.05
CA GLY A 181 -2.29 -5.46 -9.17
C GLY A 181 -2.07 -6.61 -10.17
N SER A 182 -1.21 -6.35 -11.17
CA SER A 182 -0.93 -7.23 -12.31
C SER A 182 0.35 -8.04 -12.12
N VAL A 183 0.33 -8.95 -11.14
CA VAL A 183 1.52 -9.69 -10.69
C VAL A 183 1.31 -11.20 -10.60
N LEU A 184 0.18 -11.70 -11.10
CA LEU A 184 -0.21 -13.12 -10.98
C LEU A 184 0.77 -14.08 -11.67
N GLU A 185 1.54 -13.64 -12.67
CA GLU A 185 2.61 -14.41 -13.31
C GLU A 185 3.66 -14.93 -12.31
N SER A 186 3.72 -14.34 -11.11
CA SER A 186 4.66 -14.73 -10.06
C SER A 186 4.43 -16.14 -9.54
N ILE A 187 3.23 -16.72 -9.71
CA ILE A 187 2.92 -18.11 -9.31
C ILE A 187 3.66 -19.17 -10.15
N PHE A 188 4.17 -18.78 -11.34
CA PHE A 188 4.95 -19.64 -12.22
C PHE A 188 6.45 -19.56 -11.95
N LYS A 189 6.88 -18.77 -10.96
CA LYS A 189 8.30 -18.60 -10.66
C LYS A 189 8.70 -19.55 -9.52
N PRO A 190 9.77 -20.35 -9.66
CA PRO A 190 10.22 -21.29 -8.63
C PRO A 190 10.67 -20.62 -7.32
N ASN A 191 10.91 -19.30 -7.35
CA ASN A 191 11.26 -18.51 -6.16
C ASN A 191 10.04 -18.10 -5.32
N HIS A 192 8.82 -18.33 -5.80
CA HIS A 192 7.61 -17.98 -5.07
C HIS A 192 6.76 -19.24 -4.85
N LEU A 193 6.95 -19.86 -3.68
CA LEU A 193 6.28 -21.11 -3.33
C LEU A 193 5.02 -20.83 -2.52
N ASN A 194 3.95 -21.58 -2.80
CA ASN A 194 2.72 -21.59 -2.02
C ASN A 194 2.15 -20.17 -1.78
N MET A 195 2.18 -19.30 -2.78
CA MET A 195 1.65 -17.93 -2.64
C MET A 195 0.15 -17.98 -2.34
N LYS A 196 -0.37 -16.99 -1.62
CA LYS A 196 -1.81 -16.84 -1.37
C LYS A 196 -2.35 -15.69 -2.18
N ILE A 197 -3.20 -15.97 -3.17
CA ILE A 197 -3.65 -14.98 -4.15
C ILE A 197 -4.92 -14.34 -3.63
N TRP A 198 -4.87 -13.02 -3.42
CA TRP A 198 -6.00 -12.19 -3.02
C TRP A 198 -6.22 -11.08 -4.05
N GLY A 199 -6.89 -11.44 -5.14
CA GLY A 199 -7.41 -10.50 -6.13
C GLY A 199 -6.37 -9.87 -7.05
N SER A 200 -5.16 -10.44 -7.12
CA SER A 200 -4.20 -10.14 -8.20
C SER A 200 -4.65 -10.76 -9.53
N GLY A 201 -4.18 -10.20 -10.65
CA GLY A 201 -4.46 -10.71 -11.99
C GLY A 201 -3.24 -10.71 -12.90
N PHE A 202 -3.38 -11.24 -14.11
CA PHE A 202 -2.30 -11.26 -15.10
C PHE A 202 -2.06 -9.88 -15.73
N MET A 203 -0.82 -9.57 -16.09
CA MET A 203 -0.49 -8.39 -16.87
C MET A 203 -0.96 -8.51 -18.32
N THR A 204 -0.83 -9.71 -18.92
CA THR A 204 -1.19 -9.98 -20.32
C THR A 204 -1.87 -11.35 -20.47
N ASP A 205 -2.43 -11.62 -21.65
CA ASP A 205 -3.01 -12.92 -22.01
C ASP A 205 -1.96 -13.98 -22.44
N ARG A 206 -0.70 -13.58 -22.57
CA ARG A 206 0.38 -14.41 -23.13
C ARG A 206 1.00 -15.37 -22.12
N ILE A 207 0.17 -16.14 -21.43
CA ILE A 207 0.62 -17.19 -20.51
C ILE A 207 1.48 -18.26 -21.20
N GLU A 208 1.37 -18.41 -22.53
CA GLU A 208 2.16 -19.33 -23.34
C GLU A 208 3.68 -19.10 -23.29
N ASN A 209 4.13 -17.89 -22.94
CA ASN A 209 5.55 -17.58 -22.73
C ASN A 209 6.04 -17.94 -21.31
N LEU A 210 5.13 -18.36 -20.43
CA LEU A 210 5.44 -18.85 -19.10
C LEU A 210 5.58 -20.37 -19.15
N ASP A 211 6.41 -20.93 -18.27
CA ASP A 211 6.42 -22.38 -18.05
C ASP A 211 5.14 -22.79 -17.30
N THR A 212 4.04 -22.87 -18.04
CA THR A 212 2.72 -23.23 -17.53
C THR A 212 2.61 -24.70 -17.12
N LYS A 213 3.66 -25.51 -17.37
CA LYS A 213 3.70 -26.90 -16.90
C LYS A 213 3.81 -27.00 -15.39
N THR A 214 4.32 -25.95 -14.73
CA THR A 214 4.54 -25.95 -13.29
C THR A 214 3.97 -24.68 -12.66
N ILE A 215 2.94 -24.85 -11.84
CA ILE A 215 2.46 -23.80 -10.92
C ILE A 215 3.07 -24.11 -9.55
N TYR A 216 3.74 -23.14 -8.94
CA TYR A 216 4.41 -23.32 -7.64
C TYR A 216 3.50 -23.00 -6.46
N THR A 217 2.19 -23.02 -6.66
CA THR A 217 1.15 -22.65 -5.70
C THR A 217 -0.02 -23.61 -5.80
N ASN A 218 -0.57 -24.01 -4.65
CA ASN A 218 -1.75 -24.86 -4.58
C ASN A 218 -3.01 -24.09 -5.05
N GLU A 219 -3.91 -24.75 -5.78
CA GLU A 219 -5.22 -24.22 -6.18
C GLU A 219 -6.02 -23.69 -4.98
N ASP A 220 -5.87 -24.31 -3.80
CA ASP A 220 -6.55 -23.85 -2.58
C ASP A 220 -6.11 -22.45 -2.14
N ASN A 221 -4.88 -22.05 -2.44
CA ASN A 221 -4.39 -20.72 -2.12
C ASN A 221 -4.80 -19.66 -3.15
N ILE A 222 -5.53 -20.03 -4.20
CA ILE A 222 -6.12 -19.07 -5.14
C ILE A 222 -7.48 -18.64 -4.57
N LEU A 223 -7.42 -17.65 -3.67
CA LEU A 223 -8.57 -17.25 -2.84
C LEU A 223 -9.47 -16.25 -3.54
N SER A 224 -8.90 -15.40 -4.39
CA SER A 224 -9.64 -14.54 -5.33
C SER A 224 -8.73 -14.10 -6.47
N LEU A 225 -9.33 -13.67 -7.58
CA LEU A 225 -8.61 -13.14 -8.74
C LEU A 225 -9.15 -11.76 -9.10
N ARG A 226 -8.35 -10.94 -9.76
CA ARG A 226 -8.78 -9.60 -10.15
C ARG A 226 -10.05 -9.60 -11.01
N GLY A 227 -10.15 -10.56 -11.93
CA GLY A 227 -11.17 -10.56 -12.98
C GLY A 227 -11.33 -11.87 -13.72
N LEU A 228 -12.31 -11.87 -14.64
CA LEU A 228 -12.75 -13.05 -15.37
C LEU A 228 -11.68 -13.53 -16.36
N ASN A 229 -10.96 -12.62 -17.00
CA ASN A 229 -9.94 -13.01 -17.98
C ASN A 229 -8.78 -13.75 -17.31
N SER A 230 -8.38 -13.32 -16.10
CA SER A 230 -7.39 -14.04 -15.30
C SER A 230 -7.88 -15.42 -14.89
N LEU A 231 -9.17 -15.56 -14.52
CA LEU A 231 -9.79 -16.84 -14.23
C LEU A 231 -9.79 -17.77 -15.46
N GLU A 232 -10.16 -17.26 -16.64
CA GLU A 232 -10.15 -18.05 -17.87
C GLU A 232 -8.75 -18.52 -18.28
N LEU A 233 -7.71 -17.72 -18.02
CA LEU A 233 -6.33 -18.15 -18.25
C LEU A 233 -5.91 -19.29 -17.31
N LEU A 234 -6.31 -19.23 -16.03
CA LEU A 234 -6.06 -20.31 -15.08
C LEU A 234 -6.86 -21.58 -15.43
N ARG A 235 -8.09 -21.44 -15.97
CA ARG A 235 -8.89 -22.58 -16.46
C ARG A 235 -8.20 -23.33 -17.59
N LYS A 236 -7.54 -22.62 -18.51
CA LYS A 236 -6.78 -23.23 -19.62
C LYS A 236 -5.62 -24.12 -19.14
N ILE A 237 -5.14 -23.93 -17.93
CA ILE A 237 -4.05 -24.72 -17.33
C ILE A 237 -4.53 -25.69 -16.24
N GLY A 238 -5.85 -25.92 -16.14
CA GLY A 238 -6.44 -26.98 -15.31
C GLY A 238 -7.05 -26.54 -13.99
N ILE A 239 -7.05 -25.24 -13.65
CA ILE A 239 -7.73 -24.73 -12.44
C ILE A 239 -9.24 -24.71 -12.67
N THR A 240 -10.00 -25.46 -11.88
CA THR A 240 -11.46 -25.63 -12.07
C THR A 240 -12.28 -25.10 -10.92
N LYS A 241 -11.65 -24.76 -9.79
CA LYS A 241 -12.28 -24.16 -8.62
C LYS A 241 -13.07 -22.90 -8.99
N LYS A 242 -14.22 -22.72 -8.34
CA LYS A 242 -14.95 -21.46 -8.35
C LYS A 242 -14.19 -20.46 -7.48
N ILE A 243 -13.69 -19.40 -8.10
CA ILE A 243 -12.85 -18.41 -7.43
C ILE A 243 -13.59 -17.06 -7.42
N PRO A 244 -13.78 -16.42 -6.24
CA PRO A 244 -14.27 -15.05 -6.15
C PRO A 244 -13.45 -14.08 -6.99
N LEU A 245 -14.11 -13.07 -7.57
CA LEU A 245 -13.45 -12.05 -8.38
C LEU A 245 -13.45 -10.70 -7.68
N GLY A 246 -12.44 -9.88 -7.99
CA GLY A 246 -12.31 -8.48 -7.58
C GLY A 246 -10.90 -8.13 -7.11
N ASP A 247 -10.44 -6.94 -7.48
CA ASP A 247 -9.25 -6.33 -6.89
C ASP A 247 -9.56 -5.86 -5.44
N PRO A 248 -8.72 -6.14 -4.42
CA PRO A 248 -8.96 -5.69 -3.05
C PRO A 248 -9.06 -4.17 -2.88
N ALA A 249 -8.54 -3.39 -3.83
CA ALA A 249 -8.75 -1.94 -3.82
C ALA A 249 -10.23 -1.52 -3.99
N PHE A 250 -11.12 -2.42 -4.43
CA PHE A 250 -12.57 -2.17 -4.48
C PHE A 250 -13.28 -2.15 -3.13
N ILE A 251 -12.66 -2.69 -2.07
CA ILE A 251 -13.22 -2.70 -0.71
C ILE A 251 -12.50 -1.69 0.21
N LEU A 252 -11.66 -0.82 -0.36
CA LEU A 252 -10.80 0.10 0.40
C LEU A 252 -11.59 1.14 1.20
N ASN A 253 -12.80 1.50 0.74
CA ASN A 253 -13.70 2.43 1.44
C ASN A 253 -14.21 1.91 2.79
N ASP A 254 -14.11 0.60 3.06
CA ASP A 254 -14.42 0.02 4.37
C ASP A 254 -13.29 0.24 5.39
N PHE A 255 -12.08 0.56 4.93
CA PHE A 255 -10.86 0.65 5.75
C PHE A 255 -10.24 2.04 5.79
N TYR A 256 -10.47 2.86 4.76
CA TYR A 256 -9.93 4.21 4.66
C TYR A 256 -11.05 5.22 4.38
N THR A 257 -11.16 6.22 5.27
CA THR A 257 -12.06 7.37 5.07
C THR A 257 -11.23 8.57 4.59
N PRO A 258 -11.47 9.07 3.37
CA PRO A 258 -10.71 10.20 2.84
C PRO A 258 -10.93 11.49 3.62
N VAL A 259 -9.91 12.34 3.66
CA VAL A 259 -10.04 13.69 4.23
C VAL A 259 -10.95 14.51 3.30
N LYS A 260 -12.12 14.93 3.80
CA LYS A 260 -13.09 15.68 3.01
C LYS A 260 -12.61 17.10 2.73
N ASN A 261 -12.44 17.40 1.45
CA ASN A 261 -12.11 18.72 0.91
C ASN A 261 -12.65 18.81 -0.52
N TYR A 262 -13.98 18.84 -0.66
CA TYR A 262 -14.66 18.82 -1.96
C TYR A 262 -14.07 19.86 -2.92
N SER A 263 -13.63 19.38 -4.09
CA SER A 263 -13.10 20.19 -5.17
C SER A 263 -14.12 20.23 -6.32
N GLU A 264 -14.40 21.42 -6.83
CA GLU A 264 -15.17 21.58 -8.08
C GLU A 264 -14.39 21.12 -9.32
N LYS A 265 -13.10 20.81 -9.17
CA LYS A 265 -12.22 20.37 -10.26
C LYS A 265 -12.36 18.88 -10.53
N GLY A 266 -12.17 18.50 -11.78
CA GLY A 266 -11.86 17.11 -12.13
C GLY A 266 -10.39 16.79 -11.85
N CYS A 267 -10.04 15.51 -11.87
CA CYS A 267 -8.64 15.08 -11.84
C CYS A 267 -8.25 14.26 -13.06
N ILE A 268 -6.94 14.26 -13.34
CA ILE A 268 -6.29 13.31 -14.23
C ILE A 268 -5.33 12.45 -13.41
N VAL A 269 -5.49 11.14 -13.48
CA VAL A 269 -4.59 10.15 -12.86
C VAL A 269 -3.78 9.45 -13.97
N PRO A 270 -2.67 10.04 -14.43
CA PRO A 270 -1.83 9.41 -15.44
C PRO A 270 -1.07 8.22 -14.87
N HIS A 271 -0.82 7.22 -15.71
CA HIS A 271 0.24 6.25 -15.46
C HIS A 271 1.58 6.98 -15.24
N TRP A 272 2.47 6.43 -14.40
CA TRP A 272 3.72 7.11 -14.00
C TRP A 272 4.59 7.54 -15.20
N THR A 273 4.65 6.74 -16.26
CA THR A 273 5.39 7.07 -17.50
C THR A 273 4.83 8.28 -18.24
N GLN A 274 3.56 8.62 -18.01
CA GLN A 274 2.83 9.70 -18.67
C GLN A 274 2.66 10.94 -17.79
N TYR A 275 3.04 10.89 -16.51
CA TYR A 275 2.85 11.98 -15.56
C TYR A 275 3.46 13.31 -16.05
N ASN A 276 4.72 13.29 -16.50
CA ASN A 276 5.41 14.48 -17.00
C ASN A 276 4.75 15.06 -18.26
N MET A 277 4.23 14.21 -19.15
CA MET A 277 3.52 14.65 -20.35
C MET A 277 2.27 15.45 -19.96
N PHE A 278 1.41 14.92 -19.08
CA PHE A 278 0.22 15.65 -18.62
C PHE A 278 0.61 16.92 -17.86
N LYS A 279 1.57 16.84 -16.93
CA LYS A 279 2.04 17.98 -16.12
C LYS A 279 2.52 19.14 -16.99
N SER A 280 3.21 18.84 -18.09
CA SER A 280 3.74 19.84 -19.02
C SER A 280 2.66 20.66 -19.74
N LYS A 281 1.43 20.13 -19.89
CA LYS A 281 0.35 20.79 -20.63
C LYS A 281 -0.31 21.94 -19.86
N LYS A 282 -0.04 22.09 -18.55
CA LYS A 282 -0.61 23.14 -17.69
C LYS A 282 -2.14 23.24 -17.82
N LEU A 283 -2.80 22.10 -17.70
CA LEU A 283 -4.26 22.02 -17.83
C LEU A 283 -4.93 22.79 -16.67
N GLU A 284 -5.81 23.71 -17.03
CA GLU A 284 -6.54 24.54 -16.08
C GLU A 284 -7.75 23.79 -15.50
N ASN A 285 -8.17 24.16 -14.30
CA ASN A 285 -9.33 23.58 -13.59
C ASN A 285 -9.30 22.04 -13.42
N LEU A 286 -8.10 21.46 -13.43
CA LEU A 286 -7.85 20.03 -13.30
C LEU A 286 -6.68 19.78 -12.36
N ASP A 287 -6.80 18.75 -11.52
CA ASP A 287 -5.69 18.27 -10.70
C ASP A 287 -4.99 17.09 -11.39
N ILE A 288 -3.70 17.22 -11.68
CA ILE A 288 -2.89 16.13 -12.26
C ILE A 288 -2.22 15.40 -11.10
N ILE A 289 -2.71 14.20 -10.80
CA ILE A 289 -2.34 13.42 -9.61
C ILE A 289 -1.14 12.53 -9.94
N ASP A 290 -0.05 12.67 -9.18
CA ASP A 290 1.10 11.80 -9.32
C ASP A 290 0.84 10.46 -8.63
N VAL A 291 0.85 9.37 -9.39
CA VAL A 291 0.68 8.03 -8.84
C VAL A 291 1.85 7.59 -7.95
N GLY A 292 2.99 8.29 -7.98
CA GLY A 292 4.11 8.04 -7.06
C GLY A 292 3.92 8.60 -5.65
N MET A 293 2.84 9.34 -5.38
CA MET A 293 2.52 9.88 -4.06
C MET A 293 2.05 8.79 -3.08
N PRO A 294 2.04 9.07 -1.76
CA PRO A 294 1.46 8.17 -0.77
C PRO A 294 0.01 7.79 -1.10
N PRO A 295 -0.44 6.55 -0.82
CA PRO A 295 -1.80 6.11 -1.13
C PRO A 295 -2.90 7.03 -0.58
N SER A 296 -2.77 7.48 0.68
CA SER A 296 -3.70 8.42 1.31
C SER A 296 -3.91 9.68 0.46
N ASP A 297 -2.82 10.29 0.00
CA ASP A 297 -2.86 11.56 -0.72
C ASP A 297 -3.49 11.39 -2.10
N VAL A 298 -3.19 10.28 -2.79
CA VAL A 298 -3.78 9.97 -4.09
C VAL A 298 -5.28 9.72 -3.94
N ILE A 299 -5.68 8.93 -2.95
CA ILE A 299 -7.08 8.58 -2.69
C ILE A 299 -7.88 9.82 -2.26
N ASP A 300 -7.33 10.64 -1.37
CA ASP A 300 -7.96 11.90 -0.96
C ASP A 300 -8.18 12.82 -2.16
N LYS A 301 -7.18 12.96 -3.05
CA LYS A 301 -7.34 13.79 -4.25
C LYS A 301 -8.38 13.24 -5.22
N ILE A 302 -8.40 11.93 -5.47
CA ILE A 302 -9.39 11.30 -6.36
C ILE A 302 -10.80 11.44 -5.77
N SER A 303 -10.98 11.06 -4.50
CA SER A 303 -12.29 11.05 -3.81
C SER A 303 -12.90 12.44 -3.62
N ASN A 304 -12.10 13.50 -3.68
CA ASN A 304 -12.59 14.88 -3.64
C ASN A 304 -12.79 15.51 -5.02
N SER A 305 -12.54 14.79 -6.11
CA SER A 305 -12.69 15.30 -7.48
C SER A 305 -14.11 15.13 -8.01
N LYS A 306 -14.54 16.04 -8.88
CA LYS A 306 -15.84 15.96 -9.57
C LYS A 306 -15.95 14.75 -10.51
N TYR A 307 -14.84 14.39 -11.15
CA TYR A 307 -14.68 13.22 -12.01
C TYR A 307 -13.20 12.84 -12.10
N CYS A 308 -12.91 11.62 -12.55
CA CYS A 308 -11.56 11.10 -12.72
C CYS A 308 -11.31 10.66 -14.18
N ILE A 309 -10.37 11.30 -14.86
CA ILE A 309 -9.87 10.83 -16.16
C ILE A 309 -8.55 10.11 -15.93
N THR A 310 -8.40 8.89 -16.39
CA THR A 310 -7.25 8.07 -15.97
C THR A 310 -6.65 7.26 -17.09
N THR A 311 -5.31 7.22 -17.11
CA THR A 311 -4.55 6.21 -17.86
C THR A 311 -3.95 5.16 -16.92
N SER A 312 -4.21 5.26 -15.61
CA SER A 312 -3.86 4.31 -14.56
C SER A 312 -5.04 3.40 -14.21
N LEU A 313 -4.81 2.08 -14.16
CA LEU A 313 -5.84 1.12 -13.73
C LEU A 313 -6.32 1.40 -12.31
N HIS A 314 -5.40 1.57 -11.36
CA HIS A 314 -5.77 1.87 -9.97
C HIS A 314 -6.40 3.25 -9.82
N GLY A 315 -6.15 4.20 -10.74
CA GLY A 315 -6.90 5.44 -10.80
C GLY A 315 -8.41 5.22 -11.08
N ALA A 316 -8.73 4.27 -11.97
CA ALA A 316 -10.12 3.88 -12.25
C ALA A 316 -10.74 3.10 -11.08
N ILE A 317 -9.99 2.15 -10.51
CA ILE A 317 -10.45 1.36 -9.36
C ILE A 317 -10.79 2.28 -8.18
N ILE A 318 -9.88 3.17 -7.78
CA ILE A 318 -10.14 4.09 -6.65
C ILE A 318 -11.31 5.03 -6.95
N ALA A 319 -11.41 5.57 -8.17
CA ALA A 319 -12.55 6.41 -8.53
C ALA A 319 -13.87 5.63 -8.39
N GLN A 320 -13.93 4.39 -8.89
CA GLN A 320 -15.08 3.51 -8.76
C GLN A 320 -15.40 3.18 -7.29
N THR A 321 -14.40 2.85 -6.47
CA THR A 321 -14.53 2.52 -5.04
C THR A 321 -15.15 3.66 -4.23
N TYR A 322 -14.73 4.90 -4.51
CA TYR A 322 -15.18 6.09 -3.78
C TYR A 322 -16.35 6.83 -4.45
N GLY A 323 -16.96 6.25 -5.48
CA GLY A 323 -18.15 6.82 -6.12
C GLY A 323 -17.87 8.08 -6.95
N ILE A 324 -16.68 8.17 -7.56
CA ILE A 324 -16.30 9.25 -8.47
C ILE A 324 -16.46 8.79 -9.92
N PRO A 325 -17.31 9.45 -10.74
CA PRO A 325 -17.46 9.12 -12.16
C PRO A 325 -16.11 9.16 -12.87
N TRP A 326 -15.80 8.15 -13.68
CA TRP A 326 -14.49 8.02 -14.29
C TRP A 326 -14.52 7.68 -15.78
N LEU A 327 -13.43 7.99 -16.47
CA LEU A 327 -13.20 7.65 -17.88
C LEU A 327 -11.79 7.09 -18.07
N TRP A 328 -11.70 5.89 -18.63
CA TRP A 328 -10.44 5.30 -19.07
C TRP A 328 -10.00 5.94 -20.39
N VAL A 329 -8.77 6.46 -20.41
CA VAL A 329 -8.17 7.12 -21.56
C VAL A 329 -6.89 6.39 -21.97
N LYS A 330 -6.60 6.40 -23.28
CA LYS A 330 -5.28 6.07 -23.81
C LYS A 330 -4.76 7.18 -24.70
N ILE A 331 -3.46 7.43 -24.62
CA ILE A 331 -2.79 8.40 -25.48
C ILE A 331 -2.16 7.67 -26.67
N ARG A 332 -2.60 8.01 -27.88
CA ARG A 332 -2.10 7.43 -29.13
C ARG A 332 -0.59 7.62 -29.23
N GLY A 333 0.13 6.54 -29.53
CA GLY A 333 1.59 6.54 -29.64
C GLY A 333 2.34 6.42 -28.31
N HIS A 334 1.64 6.39 -27.18
CA HIS A 334 2.22 6.31 -25.83
C HIS A 334 1.71 5.07 -25.08
N GLN A 335 2.05 3.89 -25.60
CA GLN A 335 1.62 2.62 -25.01
C GLN A 335 2.27 2.41 -23.63
N LEU A 336 1.50 1.90 -22.66
CA LEU A 336 2.02 1.69 -21.29
C LEU A 336 2.95 0.46 -21.20
N HIS A 337 2.56 -0.62 -21.88
CA HIS A 337 3.34 -1.85 -22.07
C HIS A 337 2.74 -2.64 -23.23
N LYS A 338 3.39 -3.75 -23.63
CA LYS A 338 2.81 -4.70 -24.58
C LYS A 338 1.51 -5.26 -23.98
N ASP A 339 0.40 -5.16 -24.72
CA ASP A 339 -0.96 -5.55 -24.31
C ASP A 339 -1.51 -4.77 -23.09
N ASP A 340 -1.40 -3.44 -23.14
CA ASP A 340 -1.84 -2.52 -22.10
C ASP A 340 -3.35 -2.54 -21.78
N ASN A 341 -4.17 -3.17 -22.62
CA ASN A 341 -5.62 -3.28 -22.39
C ASN A 341 -6.01 -4.46 -21.51
N PHE A 342 -5.25 -5.56 -21.53
CA PHE A 342 -5.69 -6.84 -20.94
C PHE A 342 -6.08 -6.68 -19.47
N LYS A 343 -5.19 -6.07 -18.66
CA LYS A 343 -5.43 -5.86 -17.23
C LYS A 343 -6.63 -4.97 -16.93
N PHE A 344 -6.96 -4.04 -17.82
CA PHE A 344 -8.12 -3.16 -17.68
C PHE A 344 -9.41 -3.94 -17.94
N HIS A 345 -9.52 -4.63 -19.08
CA HIS A 345 -10.69 -5.47 -19.36
C HIS A 345 -10.87 -6.58 -18.34
N ASP A 346 -9.78 -7.18 -17.86
CA ASP A 346 -9.82 -8.15 -16.77
C ASP A 346 -10.43 -7.53 -15.51
N CYS A 347 -9.91 -6.39 -15.05
CA CYS A 347 -10.46 -5.69 -13.90
C CYS A 347 -11.92 -5.25 -14.10
N PHE A 348 -12.29 -4.81 -15.32
CA PHE A 348 -13.61 -4.28 -15.61
C PHE A 348 -14.66 -5.38 -15.79
N SER A 349 -14.26 -6.64 -15.94
CA SER A 349 -15.20 -7.76 -16.10
C SER A 349 -16.16 -7.94 -14.92
N ILE A 350 -15.86 -7.35 -13.75
CA ILE A 350 -16.75 -7.37 -12.58
C ILE A 350 -17.83 -6.29 -12.60
N LEU A 351 -17.75 -5.36 -13.56
CA LEU A 351 -18.70 -4.28 -13.76
C LEU A 351 -19.79 -4.72 -14.73
N LYS A 352 -20.99 -4.18 -14.58
CA LYS A 352 -22.11 -4.42 -15.47
C LYS A 352 -21.84 -3.74 -16.83
N GLY A 353 -21.78 -4.54 -17.90
CA GLY A 353 -21.34 -4.09 -19.22
C GLY A 353 -19.84 -3.79 -19.29
N GLY A 354 -19.04 -4.43 -18.42
CA GLY A 354 -17.60 -4.24 -18.34
C GLY A 354 -16.84 -4.64 -19.61
N GLU A 355 -17.39 -5.59 -20.36
CA GLU A 355 -16.92 -6.04 -21.67
C GLU A 355 -16.97 -4.95 -22.75
N ASP A 356 -17.84 -3.95 -22.59
CA ASP A 356 -18.02 -2.85 -23.54
C ASP A 356 -17.20 -1.60 -23.14
N ILE A 357 -16.47 -1.65 -22.02
CA ILE A 357 -15.66 -0.53 -21.54
C ILE A 357 -14.36 -0.48 -22.35
N GLU A 358 -14.36 0.42 -23.35
CA GLU A 358 -13.21 0.72 -24.19
C GLU A 358 -12.54 2.05 -23.81
N PRO A 359 -11.22 2.20 -24.03
CA PRO A 359 -10.53 3.44 -23.72
C PRO A 359 -10.91 4.53 -24.71
N PHE A 360 -11.13 5.74 -24.19
CA PHE A 360 -11.20 6.92 -25.03
C PHE A 360 -9.80 7.26 -25.57
N ILE A 361 -9.64 7.19 -26.89
CA ILE A 361 -8.34 7.44 -27.53
C ILE A 361 -8.13 8.93 -27.75
N LEU A 362 -7.08 9.48 -27.15
CA LEU A 362 -6.64 10.87 -27.35
C LEU A 362 -5.32 10.93 -28.10
N GLU A 363 -5.13 11.99 -28.87
CA GLU A 363 -3.81 12.36 -29.37
C GLU A 363 -3.17 13.35 -28.40
N GLU A 364 -1.85 13.27 -28.22
CA GLU A 364 -1.14 14.16 -27.30
C GLU A 364 -1.36 15.65 -27.62
N LYS A 365 -1.44 16.00 -28.91
CA LYS A 365 -1.72 17.37 -29.38
C LYS A 365 -3.10 17.89 -28.95
N ASN A 366 -4.02 16.98 -28.61
CA ASN A 366 -5.37 17.29 -28.16
C ASN A 366 -5.48 17.39 -26.62
N LEU A 367 -4.38 17.23 -25.88
CA LEU A 367 -4.37 17.43 -24.42
C LEU A 367 -4.42 18.92 -24.08
N SER A 368 -5.64 19.46 -23.99
CA SER A 368 -5.96 20.83 -23.58
C SER A 368 -7.11 20.84 -22.58
N SER A 369 -7.21 21.87 -21.74
CA SER A 369 -8.28 21.99 -20.73
C SER A 369 -9.67 21.83 -21.37
N TYR A 370 -9.89 22.50 -22.50
CA TYR A 370 -11.14 22.44 -23.27
C TYR A 370 -11.50 21.02 -23.72
N ASN A 371 -10.53 20.26 -24.26
CA ASN A 371 -10.82 18.90 -24.72
C ASN A 371 -11.06 17.95 -23.55
N ILE A 372 -10.32 18.12 -22.44
CA ILE A 372 -10.50 17.29 -21.24
C ILE A 372 -11.87 17.53 -20.60
N GLU A 373 -12.31 18.79 -20.51
CA GLU A 373 -13.65 19.14 -20.05
C GLU A 373 -14.76 18.58 -20.97
N ARG A 374 -14.53 18.54 -22.29
CA ARG A 374 -15.50 17.93 -23.20
C ARG A 374 -15.64 16.43 -22.98
N ILE A 375 -14.52 15.72 -22.82
CA ILE A 375 -14.56 14.26 -22.63
C ILE A 375 -15.01 13.86 -21.22
N SER A 376 -14.94 14.75 -20.23
CA SER A 376 -15.46 14.44 -18.89
C SER A 376 -16.96 14.17 -18.87
N ASN A 377 -17.70 14.60 -19.89
CA ASN A 377 -19.11 14.23 -20.07
C ASN A 377 -19.34 12.73 -20.32
N PHE A 378 -18.28 11.99 -20.69
CA PHE A 378 -18.32 10.52 -20.80
C PHE A 378 -17.94 9.81 -19.50
N CYS A 379 -17.50 10.55 -18.45
CA CYS A 379 -17.24 9.95 -17.15
C CYS A 379 -18.55 9.42 -16.55
N LYS A 380 -18.52 8.18 -16.06
CA LYS A 380 -19.66 7.56 -15.41
C LYS A 380 -19.22 6.59 -14.31
N LEU A 381 -20.15 6.27 -13.42
CA LEU A 381 -20.01 5.16 -12.49
C LEU A 381 -20.68 3.93 -13.08
N TYR A 382 -20.12 2.78 -12.76
CA TYR A 382 -20.65 1.50 -13.19
C TYR A 382 -21.25 0.76 -11.99
N GLU A 383 -22.35 0.05 -12.22
CA GLU A 383 -22.83 -0.94 -11.25
C GLU A 383 -21.93 -2.17 -11.29
N TYR A 384 -21.75 -2.84 -10.16
CA TYR A 384 -21.13 -4.16 -10.13
C TYR A 384 -22.10 -5.23 -10.67
N ASN A 385 -21.57 -6.23 -11.36
CA ASN A 385 -22.34 -7.39 -11.80
C ASN A 385 -22.28 -8.53 -10.75
N SER A 386 -22.95 -9.65 -11.02
CA SER A 386 -23.04 -10.79 -10.09
C SER A 386 -21.74 -11.55 -9.86
N LEU A 387 -20.67 -11.26 -10.60
CA LEU A 387 -19.36 -11.90 -10.43
C LEU A 387 -18.59 -11.34 -9.23
N PHE A 388 -18.94 -10.14 -8.76
CA PHE A 388 -18.27 -9.49 -7.64
C PHE A 388 -19.18 -9.37 -6.43
N SER A 389 -18.60 -9.69 -5.27
CA SER A 389 -19.23 -9.51 -3.97
C SER A 389 -18.19 -8.93 -3.01
N PRO A 390 -18.35 -7.67 -2.58
CA PRO A 390 -17.45 -7.04 -1.61
C PRO A 390 -17.26 -7.86 -0.33
N ASN A 391 -18.35 -8.46 0.16
CA ASN A 391 -18.31 -9.26 1.39
C ASN A 391 -17.50 -10.55 1.19
N VAL A 392 -17.70 -11.25 0.07
CA VAL A 392 -16.91 -12.45 -0.23
C VAL A 392 -15.43 -12.10 -0.40
N LEU A 393 -15.09 -10.99 -1.07
CA LEU A 393 -13.71 -10.55 -1.24
C LEU A 393 -13.04 -10.17 0.09
N LYS A 394 -13.82 -9.61 1.04
CA LYS A 394 -13.38 -9.37 2.41
C LYS A 394 -13.17 -10.68 3.17
N ASP A 395 -14.12 -11.60 3.15
CA ASP A 395 -14.06 -12.82 3.94
C ASP A 395 -12.83 -13.67 3.59
N VAL A 396 -12.46 -13.73 2.31
CA VAL A 396 -11.26 -14.47 1.86
C VAL A 396 -9.94 -13.84 2.28
N VAL A 397 -9.93 -12.57 2.75
CA VAL A 397 -8.69 -11.96 3.26
C VAL A 397 -8.21 -12.67 4.51
N PHE A 398 -9.12 -13.06 5.41
CA PHE A 398 -8.73 -13.71 6.65
C PHE A 398 -8.13 -15.09 6.38
N GLU A 399 -8.59 -15.80 5.35
CA GLU A 399 -7.98 -17.04 4.86
C GLU A 399 -6.61 -16.79 4.21
N ALA A 400 -6.46 -15.67 3.49
CA ALA A 400 -5.17 -15.25 2.97
C ALA A 400 -4.16 -15.00 4.12
N LEU A 401 -4.64 -14.49 5.25
CA LEU A 401 -3.81 -14.07 6.36
C LEU A 401 -3.60 -15.15 7.45
N SER A 402 -4.45 -16.18 7.51
CA SER A 402 -4.53 -17.13 8.64
C SER A 402 -3.37 -18.12 8.80
N ASN A 403 -2.49 -18.28 7.80
CA ASN A 403 -1.43 -19.31 7.80
C ASN A 403 -0.04 -18.77 7.38
N THR A 404 0.28 -17.49 7.63
CA THR A 404 1.66 -17.01 7.47
C THR A 404 2.57 -17.39 8.64
N ASP A 405 2.02 -18.07 9.66
CA ASP A 405 2.70 -18.31 10.93
C ASP A 405 3.36 -19.71 11.03
N GLU A 406 3.06 -20.65 10.13
CA GLU A 406 3.83 -21.89 9.89
C GLU A 406 5.04 -21.62 8.99
#